data_AF-A0A2D5E5X4-F1
#
_entry.id   AF-A0A2D5E5X4-F1
#
_cell.length_a   1.000
_cell.length_b   1.000
_cell.length_c   1.000
_cell.angle_alpha   90.00
_cell.angle_beta   90.00
_cell.angle_gamma   90.00
#
_symmetry.space_group_name_H-M   'P 1'
#
loop_
_entity.id
_entity.type
_entity.pdbx_description
1 polymer ?
#
loop_
_entity_poly.entity_id
_entity_poly.type
_entity_poly.pdbx_seq_one_letter_code
_entity_poly.pdbx_strand_id
1 'polypeptide(L)'
;MSSQMTKIFPIIATFAAASIAAPSLAGGSLSTISVGPETEGWYNADGLTSTVTGGYDGTQNSLAASGTGKNQFYITGENIFGGSGLTIGDISSISYSTKKSGDASSPDWFMQIYTNPYSGSPGSSWYGNRIQAEPYLASNLDAPGGQWNDWTTTAGGTNSLNWGDSSQGDFGAGLGSLDTLKSASVLGGTGTYADAGVLFFTFGTGSGWANGFDGQIGPITVLFNNGTGTIINFEASTPAVPGPAGLAGLLGLAVVGRRRRR
;
A
#
# COMPACT_ATOMS: atom_id res chain seq x y z
N MET A 1 -49.72 31.18 -4.92
CA MET A 1 -48.44 31.06 -5.64
C MET A 1 -47.47 32.08 -5.08
N SER A 2 -46.60 31.68 -4.15
CA SER A 2 -45.48 32.49 -3.66
C SER A 2 -44.34 31.52 -3.37
N SER A 3 -43.32 31.57 -4.23
CA SER A 3 -42.12 30.72 -4.20
C SER A 3 -41.08 31.38 -3.31
N GLN A 4 -40.87 30.86 -2.11
CA GLN A 4 -39.77 31.26 -1.24
C GLN A 4 -38.50 30.50 -1.66
N MET A 5 -37.56 31.23 -2.27
CA MET A 5 -36.21 30.75 -2.59
C MET A 5 -35.41 30.53 -1.31
N THR A 6 -35.10 29.27 -1.00
CA THR A 6 -34.16 28.91 0.06
C THR A 6 -32.73 29.18 -0.42
N LYS A 7 -32.06 30.15 0.22
CA LYS A 7 -30.63 30.43 0.03
C LYS A 7 -29.81 29.31 0.66
N ILE A 8 -29.11 28.54 -0.17
CA ILE A 8 -28.13 27.54 0.25
C ILE A 8 -26.82 28.29 0.55
N PHE A 9 -26.40 28.29 1.81
CA PHE A 9 -25.06 28.75 2.20
C PHE A 9 -24.07 27.58 2.05
N PRO A 10 -22.88 27.81 1.45
CA PRO A 10 -21.86 26.77 1.40
C PRO A 10 -21.26 26.57 2.81
N ILE A 11 -21.39 25.34 3.32
CA ILE A 11 -20.66 24.87 4.50
C ILE A 11 -19.21 24.70 4.05
N ILE A 12 -18.33 25.59 4.51
CA ILE A 12 -16.88 25.42 4.39
C ILE A 12 -16.51 24.31 5.38
N ALA A 13 -16.28 23.10 4.88
CA ALA A 13 -15.72 22.01 5.66
C ALA A 13 -14.24 22.31 5.90
N THR A 14 -13.89 22.59 7.15
CA THR A 14 -12.50 22.71 7.59
C THR A 14 -11.88 21.31 7.56
N PHE A 15 -11.03 21.03 6.57
CA PHE A 15 -10.22 19.81 6.55
C PHE A 15 -9.15 19.93 7.64
N ALA A 16 -9.32 19.20 8.75
CA ALA A 16 -8.22 18.95 9.66
C ALA A 16 -7.26 17.99 8.95
N ALA A 17 -6.13 18.51 8.46
CA ALA A 17 -5.02 17.66 8.06
C ALA A 17 -4.45 17.01 9.33
N ALA A 18 -4.76 15.73 9.54
CA ALA A 18 -4.07 14.93 10.54
C ALA A 18 -2.63 14.73 10.04
N SER A 19 -1.72 15.56 10.53
CA SER A 19 -0.30 15.29 10.35
C SER A 19 0.05 14.05 11.16
N ILE A 20 0.50 12.98 10.51
CA ILE A 20 1.16 11.87 11.19
C ILE A 20 2.44 12.45 11.81
N ALA A 21 2.36 12.82 13.09
CA ALA A 21 3.55 13.00 13.89
C ALA A 21 4.13 11.61 14.09
N ALA A 22 5.09 11.23 13.24
CA ALA A 22 5.92 10.07 13.52
C ALA A 22 6.46 10.23 14.94
N PRO A 23 6.28 9.26 15.85
CA PRO A 23 6.88 9.35 17.16
C PRO A 23 8.38 9.51 16.95
N SER A 24 8.95 10.64 17.39
CA SER A 24 10.39 10.86 17.29
C SER A 24 11.08 9.92 18.28
N LEU A 25 11.34 8.69 17.86
CA LEU A 25 12.27 7.82 18.55
C LEU A 25 13.64 8.49 18.41
N ALA A 26 14.08 9.13 19.50
CA ALA A 26 15.37 9.77 19.57
C ALA A 26 16.45 8.76 19.16
N GLY A 27 17.05 8.96 17.97
CA GLY A 27 18.17 8.16 17.45
C GLY A 27 17.86 7.14 16.35
N GLY A 28 16.60 6.99 15.92
CA GLY A 28 16.22 6.06 14.85
C GLY A 28 16.52 6.58 13.44
N SER A 29 17.08 5.75 12.55
CA SER A 29 17.20 6.08 11.12
C SER A 29 16.05 5.48 10.30
N LEU A 30 15.40 6.30 9.48
CA LEU A 30 14.46 5.84 8.47
C LEU A 30 15.16 5.75 7.11
N SER A 31 15.03 4.61 6.44
CA SER A 31 15.31 4.48 5.00
C SER A 31 14.07 4.81 4.18
N THR A 32 14.24 5.16 2.92
CA THR A 32 13.12 5.36 1.99
C THR A 32 13.30 4.45 0.78
N ILE A 33 12.23 3.74 0.43
CA ILE A 33 12.13 2.96 -0.80
C ILE A 33 11.06 3.62 -1.65
N SER A 34 11.42 3.92 -2.89
CA SER A 34 10.52 4.48 -3.89
C SER A 34 9.88 3.35 -4.70
N VAL A 35 8.55 3.30 -4.71
CA VAL A 35 7.75 2.29 -5.41
C VAL A 35 6.85 2.96 -6.43
N GLY A 36 6.99 2.59 -7.70
CA GLY A 36 6.11 3.02 -8.77
C GLY A 36 5.59 1.82 -9.57
N PRO A 37 4.74 2.05 -10.59
CA PRO A 37 4.22 0.98 -11.45
C PRO A 37 5.32 0.16 -12.14
N GLU A 38 6.47 0.79 -12.37
CA GLU A 38 7.65 0.18 -13.03
C GLU A 38 8.59 -0.54 -12.05
N THR A 39 8.32 -0.52 -10.74
CA THR A 39 9.16 -1.19 -9.75
C THR A 39 9.03 -2.71 -9.88
N GLU A 40 10.15 -3.43 -9.99
CA GLU A 40 10.11 -4.90 -9.99
C GLU A 40 9.46 -5.45 -8.71
N GLY A 41 8.69 -6.54 -8.82
CA GLY A 41 8.01 -7.18 -7.66
C GLY A 41 6.50 -7.00 -7.62
N TRP A 42 5.88 -6.37 -8.62
CA TRP A 42 4.43 -6.36 -8.78
C TRP A 42 3.88 -7.71 -9.23
N TYR A 43 2.82 -8.17 -8.57
CA TYR A 43 1.87 -9.10 -9.16
C TYR A 43 0.76 -8.30 -9.83
N ASN A 44 0.63 -8.47 -11.15
CA ASN A 44 -0.33 -7.79 -12.01
C ASN A 44 -0.17 -6.24 -12.03
N ALA A 45 0.99 -5.76 -12.46
CA ALA A 45 1.28 -4.33 -12.60
C ALA A 45 0.28 -3.59 -13.52
N ASP A 46 -0.26 -4.30 -14.52
CA ASP A 46 -1.25 -3.78 -15.49
C ASP A 46 -2.57 -3.34 -14.81
N GLY A 47 -2.83 -3.80 -13.59
CA GLY A 47 -3.99 -3.40 -12.80
C GLY A 47 -3.79 -2.13 -11.95
N LEU A 48 -2.67 -1.42 -12.07
CA LEU A 48 -2.44 -0.14 -11.40
C LEU A 48 -2.73 1.04 -12.34
N THR A 49 -3.50 2.03 -11.89
CA THR A 49 -3.90 3.18 -12.73
C THR A 49 -2.88 4.29 -12.82
N SER A 50 -1.66 4.06 -12.33
CA SER A 50 -0.60 5.03 -12.03
C SER A 50 -0.68 5.65 -10.63
N THR A 51 0.47 6.16 -10.20
CA THR A 51 0.61 7.04 -9.04
C THR A 51 -0.01 8.41 -9.29
N VAL A 52 -0.71 8.93 -8.29
CA VAL A 52 -1.36 10.25 -8.31
C VAL A 52 -0.45 11.25 -7.59
N THR A 53 0.14 12.18 -8.34
CA THR A 53 0.98 13.25 -7.78
C THR A 53 0.19 14.16 -6.85
N GLY A 54 0.67 14.35 -5.62
CA GLY A 54 -0.07 15.08 -4.58
C GLY A 54 -1.40 14.42 -4.18
N GLY A 55 -1.58 13.13 -4.50
CA GLY A 55 -2.81 12.40 -4.20
C GLY A 55 -3.03 12.19 -2.71
N TYR A 56 -1.96 11.99 -1.93
CA TYR A 56 -1.99 11.98 -0.47
C TYR A 56 -1.76 13.40 0.04
N ASP A 57 -2.62 13.87 0.95
CA ASP A 57 -2.59 15.18 1.66
C ASP A 57 -2.37 16.46 0.81
N GLY A 58 -2.35 16.35 -0.52
CA GLY A 58 -1.99 17.44 -1.43
C GLY A 58 -0.47 17.62 -1.63
N THR A 59 0.37 16.87 -0.91
CA THR A 59 1.84 17.06 -0.92
C THR A 59 2.62 15.80 -1.28
N GLN A 60 2.08 14.61 -0.99
CA GLN A 60 2.75 13.33 -1.30
C GLN A 60 2.00 12.55 -2.37
N ASN A 61 2.75 11.71 -3.08
CA ASN A 61 2.17 10.82 -4.07
C ASN A 61 1.37 9.70 -3.40
N SER A 62 0.39 9.17 -4.11
CA SER A 62 -0.33 7.95 -3.71
C SER A 62 -0.39 7.00 -4.89
N LEU A 63 -0.69 5.73 -4.65
CA LEU A 63 -0.97 4.74 -5.68
C LEU A 63 -2.47 4.48 -5.77
N ALA A 64 -3.03 4.45 -6.98
CA ALA A 64 -4.44 4.15 -7.22
C ALA A 64 -4.64 2.74 -7.80
N ALA A 65 -5.74 2.10 -7.41
CA ALA A 65 -6.19 0.85 -8.01
C ALA A 65 -6.91 1.12 -9.34
N SER A 66 -6.71 0.27 -10.35
CA SER A 66 -7.43 0.43 -11.63
C SER A 66 -8.88 -0.02 -11.62
N GLY A 67 -9.30 -0.75 -10.59
CA GLY A 67 -10.61 -1.41 -10.56
C GLY A 67 -10.79 -2.52 -11.59
N THR A 68 -9.75 -2.96 -12.30
CA THR A 68 -9.85 -4.01 -13.33
C THR A 68 -9.40 -5.39 -12.86
N GLY A 69 -8.82 -5.49 -11.67
CA GLY A 69 -8.35 -6.75 -11.11
C GLY A 69 -7.56 -6.59 -9.82
N LYS A 70 -7.16 -7.72 -9.25
CA LYS A 70 -6.31 -7.74 -8.04
C LYS A 70 -4.94 -7.13 -8.35
N ASN A 71 -4.48 -6.28 -7.45
CA ASN A 71 -3.13 -5.71 -7.44
C ASN A 71 -2.44 -6.08 -6.14
N GLN A 72 -1.16 -6.41 -6.21
CA GLN A 72 -0.37 -6.69 -5.01
C GLN A 72 1.10 -6.40 -5.28
N PHE A 73 1.71 -5.60 -4.40
CA PHE A 73 3.15 -5.39 -4.42
C PHE A 73 3.82 -6.31 -3.42
N TYR A 74 4.93 -6.96 -3.81
CA TYR A 74 5.73 -7.80 -2.92
C TYR A 74 7.02 -7.11 -2.55
N ILE A 75 7.26 -6.94 -1.25
CA ILE A 75 8.48 -6.36 -0.68
C ILE A 75 9.16 -7.41 0.19
N THR A 76 10.40 -7.75 -0.13
CA THR A 76 11.18 -8.68 0.70
C THR A 76 11.52 -8.06 2.05
N GLY A 77 11.66 -8.90 3.08
CA GLY A 77 12.20 -8.43 4.37
C GLY A 77 13.59 -7.78 4.21
N GLU A 78 14.40 -8.27 3.28
CA GLU A 78 15.71 -7.68 2.94
C GLU A 78 15.60 -6.23 2.47
N ASN A 79 14.64 -5.91 1.61
CA ASN A 79 14.45 -4.54 1.13
C ASN A 79 14.06 -3.60 2.28
N ILE A 80 13.31 -4.08 3.28
CA ILE A 80 12.87 -3.25 4.41
C ILE A 80 13.97 -3.13 5.48
N PHE A 81 14.72 -4.20 5.77
CA PHE A 81 15.73 -4.17 6.85
C PHE A 81 17.16 -3.90 6.36
N GLY A 82 17.41 -3.85 5.06
CA GLY A 82 18.75 -3.74 4.47
C GLY A 82 19.61 -5.00 4.68
N GLY A 83 18.99 -6.16 4.94
CA GLY A 83 19.67 -7.43 5.18
C GLY A 83 18.70 -8.58 5.48
N SER A 84 19.21 -9.82 5.45
CA SER A 84 18.43 -11.02 5.74
C SER A 84 18.07 -11.16 7.22
N GLY A 85 16.92 -11.77 7.53
CA GLY A 85 16.61 -12.26 8.87
C GLY A 85 15.56 -11.47 9.66
N LEU A 86 14.79 -10.61 9.00
CA LEU A 86 13.63 -9.95 9.61
C LEU A 86 12.59 -10.99 10.06
N THR A 87 12.16 -10.89 11.31
CA THR A 87 11.03 -11.63 11.88
C THR A 87 9.84 -10.70 12.13
N ILE A 88 8.64 -11.27 12.33
CA ILE A 88 7.49 -10.46 12.75
C ILE A 88 7.72 -9.84 14.14
N GLY A 89 8.52 -10.51 15.00
CA GLY A 89 8.88 -10.02 16.32
C GLY A 89 9.63 -8.69 16.29
N ASP A 90 10.43 -8.43 15.25
CA ASP A 90 11.23 -7.21 15.10
C ASP A 90 10.41 -5.96 14.76
N ILE A 91 9.19 -6.14 14.25
CA ILE A 91 8.30 -5.04 13.84
C ILE A 91 7.81 -4.32 15.10
N SER A 92 8.11 -3.05 15.23
CA SER A 92 7.54 -2.20 16.29
C SER A 92 6.13 -1.75 15.90
N SER A 93 5.99 -1.13 14.73
CA SER A 93 4.70 -0.68 14.24
C SER A 93 4.68 -0.55 12.72
N ILE A 94 3.47 -0.56 12.16
CA ILE A 94 3.20 -0.26 10.76
C ILE A 94 2.08 0.78 10.72
N SER A 95 2.22 1.77 9.86
CA SER A 95 1.16 2.74 9.55
C SER A 95 1.09 3.03 8.06
N TYR A 96 -0.11 3.30 7.57
CA TYR A 96 -0.35 3.73 6.19
C TYR A 96 -1.71 4.43 6.12
N SER A 97 -1.99 5.08 5.00
CA SER A 97 -3.25 5.77 4.78
C SER A 97 -3.92 5.29 3.50
N THR A 98 -5.25 5.25 3.49
CA THR A 98 -6.05 4.92 2.30
C THR A 98 -7.14 5.95 2.06
N LYS A 99 -7.61 6.03 0.82
CA LYS A 99 -8.78 6.81 0.44
C LYS A 99 -9.63 6.00 -0.54
N LYS A 100 -10.90 5.81 -0.21
CA LYS A 100 -11.88 5.11 -1.06
C LYS A 100 -13.22 5.85 -1.02
N SER A 101 -14.09 5.57 -1.98
CA SER A 101 -15.45 6.11 -1.99
C SER A 101 -16.39 5.42 -1.00
N GLY A 102 -16.17 4.13 -0.74
CA GLY A 102 -16.96 3.32 0.19
C GLY A 102 -16.80 3.74 1.66
N ASP A 103 -17.77 3.33 2.48
CA ASP A 103 -17.75 3.59 3.92
C ASP A 103 -16.73 2.69 4.66
N ALA A 104 -16.70 2.83 5.99
CA ALA A 104 -15.76 2.11 6.84
C ALA A 104 -15.87 0.58 6.74
N SER A 105 -17.05 0.05 6.38
CA SER A 105 -17.30 -1.39 6.24
C SER A 105 -16.91 -1.94 4.86
N SER A 106 -16.68 -1.05 3.90
CA SER A 106 -16.32 -1.44 2.54
C SER A 106 -14.89 -2.00 2.49
N PRO A 107 -14.56 -2.89 1.55
CA PRO A 107 -13.17 -3.31 1.32
C PRO A 107 -12.24 -2.13 1.01
N ASP A 108 -10.96 -2.30 1.31
CA ASP A 108 -9.92 -1.29 1.10
C ASP A 108 -8.57 -1.96 0.83
N TRP A 109 -7.56 -1.18 0.46
CA TRP A 109 -6.18 -1.65 0.44
C TRP A 109 -5.80 -2.28 1.77
N PHE A 110 -5.34 -3.52 1.73
CA PHE A 110 -5.04 -4.29 2.92
C PHE A 110 -3.62 -4.84 2.89
N MET A 111 -3.13 -5.24 4.05
CA MET A 111 -1.78 -5.74 4.22
C MET A 111 -1.77 -7.26 4.38
N GLN A 112 -0.77 -7.92 3.79
CA GLN A 112 -0.41 -9.30 4.13
C GLN A 112 1.08 -9.45 4.39
N ILE A 113 1.41 -10.31 5.35
CA ILE A 113 2.76 -10.78 5.64
C ILE A 113 2.82 -12.27 5.27
N TYR A 114 3.72 -12.61 4.36
CA TYR A 114 4.09 -13.98 4.05
C TYR A 114 5.33 -14.35 4.86
N THR A 115 5.30 -15.50 5.54
CA THR A 115 6.48 -16.01 6.28
C THR A 115 7.27 -16.99 5.42
N ASN A 116 8.53 -17.20 5.79
CA ASN A 116 9.39 -18.21 5.16
C ASN A 116 8.75 -19.61 5.27
N PRO A 117 8.85 -20.45 4.23
CA PRO A 117 8.33 -21.80 4.29
C PRO A 117 9.06 -22.65 5.33
N TYR A 118 8.33 -23.55 5.98
CA TYR A 118 8.88 -24.53 6.94
C TYR A 118 8.13 -25.86 6.85
N SER A 119 8.73 -26.91 7.41
CA SER A 119 8.14 -28.24 7.41
C SER A 119 6.81 -28.25 8.18
N GLY A 120 5.74 -28.71 7.55
CA GLY A 120 4.40 -28.74 8.14
C GLY A 120 3.62 -27.43 8.02
N SER A 121 4.18 -26.40 7.37
CA SER A 121 3.49 -25.13 7.19
C SER A 121 2.15 -25.27 6.46
N PRO A 122 1.11 -24.51 6.86
CA PRO A 122 -0.22 -24.55 6.25
C PRO A 122 -0.31 -23.78 4.93
N GLY A 123 0.77 -23.07 4.55
CA GLY A 123 0.87 -22.29 3.34
C GLY A 123 1.04 -23.13 2.08
N SER A 124 1.51 -22.47 1.03
CA SER A 124 1.82 -23.12 -0.26
C SER A 124 3.28 -23.58 -0.29
N SER A 125 3.73 -24.13 -1.42
CA SER A 125 5.12 -24.62 -1.56
C SER A 125 6.20 -23.54 -1.41
N TRP A 126 5.81 -22.26 -1.42
CA TRP A 126 6.72 -21.12 -1.43
C TRP A 126 6.61 -20.20 -0.21
N TYR A 127 5.66 -20.43 0.71
CA TYR A 127 5.51 -19.64 1.94
C TYR A 127 5.01 -20.48 3.11
N GLY A 128 5.32 -20.04 4.33
CA GLY A 128 4.88 -20.71 5.56
C GLY A 128 3.44 -20.37 5.93
N ASN A 129 3.21 -19.10 6.28
CA ASN A 129 1.91 -18.54 6.64
C ASN A 129 1.62 -17.28 5.84
N ARG A 130 0.34 -16.97 5.68
CA ARG A 130 -0.17 -15.72 5.10
C ARG A 130 -1.00 -14.98 6.14
N ILE A 131 -0.33 -14.16 6.95
CA ILE A 131 -0.98 -13.30 7.94
C ILE A 131 -1.52 -12.07 7.21
N GLN A 132 -2.70 -11.58 7.57
CA GLN A 132 -3.30 -10.42 6.95
C GLN A 132 -3.96 -9.48 7.96
N ALA A 133 -4.10 -8.21 7.56
CA ALA A 133 -4.85 -7.20 8.28
C ALA A 133 -5.73 -6.42 7.30
N GLU A 134 -7.04 -6.59 7.43
CA GLU A 134 -8.08 -5.96 6.59
C GLU A 134 -8.61 -4.71 7.32
N PRO A 135 -8.61 -3.52 6.68
CA PRO A 135 -9.04 -2.27 7.32
C PRO A 135 -10.45 -2.29 7.91
N TYR A 136 -11.41 -2.92 7.24
CA TYR A 136 -12.80 -3.02 7.73
C TYR A 136 -12.94 -3.94 8.97
N LEU A 137 -11.89 -4.67 9.34
CA LEU A 137 -11.81 -5.49 10.56
C LEU A 137 -10.99 -4.80 11.67
N ALA A 138 -10.54 -3.56 11.46
CA ALA A 138 -9.80 -2.81 12.46
C ALA A 138 -10.65 -2.48 13.71
N SER A 139 -9.97 -2.35 14.84
CA SER A 139 -10.53 -1.83 16.08
C SER A 139 -10.65 -0.31 16.02
N ASN A 140 -11.62 0.26 16.76
CA ASN A 140 -11.88 1.71 16.82
C ASN A 140 -12.05 2.33 15.43
N LEU A 141 -12.88 1.70 14.61
CA LEU A 141 -13.05 2.03 13.21
C LEU A 141 -13.72 3.41 13.02
N ASP A 142 -12.99 4.33 12.41
CA ASP A 142 -13.40 5.66 11.95
C ASP A 142 -12.78 5.91 10.57
N ALA A 143 -13.44 5.41 9.53
CA ALA A 143 -12.97 5.51 8.15
C ALA A 143 -14.08 5.94 7.18
N PRO A 144 -14.54 7.21 7.25
CA PRO A 144 -15.51 7.75 6.29
C PRO A 144 -15.03 7.63 4.84
N GLY A 145 -15.99 7.44 3.94
CA GLY A 145 -15.74 7.46 2.50
C GLY A 145 -15.41 8.85 1.98
N GLY A 146 -14.60 8.92 0.93
CA GLY A 146 -14.21 10.15 0.22
C GLY A 146 -13.08 10.94 0.86
N GLN A 147 -12.49 10.46 1.95
CA GLN A 147 -11.37 11.09 2.65
C GLN A 147 -10.21 10.12 2.89
N TRP A 148 -9.05 10.68 3.24
CA TRP A 148 -7.91 9.91 3.68
C TRP A 148 -8.16 9.43 5.12
N ASN A 149 -7.95 8.13 5.35
CA ASN A 149 -8.07 7.49 6.64
C ASN A 149 -6.73 6.81 6.97
N ASP A 150 -6.25 7.01 8.18
CA ASP A 150 -4.99 6.43 8.66
C ASP A 150 -5.26 5.09 9.32
N TRP A 151 -4.36 4.14 9.10
CA TRP A 151 -4.34 2.81 9.68
C TRP A 151 -3.05 2.61 10.47
N THR A 152 -3.15 1.94 11.62
CA THR A 152 -1.98 1.73 12.48
C THR A 152 -2.02 0.36 13.14
N THR A 153 -0.87 -0.24 13.42
CA THR A 153 -0.78 -1.43 14.27
C THR A 153 -0.69 -1.10 15.76
N THR A 154 -0.63 0.18 16.13
CA THR A 154 -0.59 0.60 17.53
C THR A 154 -1.91 0.24 18.21
N ALA A 155 -1.84 -0.61 19.24
CA ALA A 155 -3.02 -1.09 19.95
C ALA A 155 -3.81 0.08 20.57
N GLY A 156 -5.14 0.05 20.40
CA GLY A 156 -6.04 1.05 20.98
C GLY A 156 -6.10 2.40 20.24
N GLY A 157 -5.32 2.60 19.18
CA GLY A 157 -5.48 3.75 18.29
C GLY A 157 -6.78 3.71 17.49
N THR A 158 -7.18 4.84 16.89
CA THR A 158 -8.21 4.86 15.84
C THR A 158 -7.74 4.01 14.66
N ASN A 159 -8.64 3.23 14.05
CA ASN A 159 -8.32 2.36 12.91
C ASN A 159 -7.13 1.41 13.19
N SER A 160 -7.09 0.86 14.41
CA SER A 160 -6.04 -0.05 14.85
C SER A 160 -6.23 -1.43 14.24
N LEU A 161 -5.29 -1.85 13.40
CA LEU A 161 -5.37 -3.06 12.59
C LEU A 161 -5.40 -4.32 13.47
N ASN A 162 -6.38 -5.18 13.18
CA ASN A 162 -6.44 -6.54 13.71
C ASN A 162 -5.96 -7.53 12.66
N TRP A 163 -5.34 -8.62 13.12
CA TRP A 163 -4.65 -9.59 12.30
C TRP A 163 -5.37 -10.94 12.30
N GLY A 164 -5.23 -11.69 11.22
CA GLY A 164 -5.63 -13.09 11.12
C GLY A 164 -4.66 -13.89 10.24
N ASP A 165 -4.64 -15.21 10.42
CA ASP A 165 -3.88 -16.12 9.54
C ASP A 165 -4.82 -16.72 8.50
N SER A 166 -4.62 -16.30 7.25
CA SER A 166 -5.42 -16.70 6.09
C SER A 166 -4.84 -17.87 5.30
N SER A 167 -3.85 -18.58 5.84
CA SER A 167 -3.19 -19.71 5.18
C SER A 167 -4.16 -20.84 4.84
N GLN A 168 -5.19 -21.03 5.68
CA GLN A 168 -6.23 -22.05 5.48
C GLN A 168 -7.53 -21.48 4.89
N GLY A 169 -7.49 -20.25 4.35
CA GLY A 169 -8.63 -19.61 3.71
C GLY A 169 -9.60 -18.87 4.64
N ASP A 170 -9.26 -18.72 5.91
CA ASP A 170 -9.98 -17.82 6.83
C ASP A 170 -9.46 -16.39 6.65
N PHE A 171 -10.30 -15.49 6.15
CA PHE A 171 -9.93 -14.09 5.90
C PHE A 171 -10.34 -13.15 7.05
N GLY A 172 -10.71 -13.69 8.21
CA GLY A 172 -11.02 -12.92 9.41
C GLY A 172 -9.79 -12.30 10.08
N ALA A 173 -10.04 -11.65 11.23
CA ALA A 173 -9.03 -11.01 12.07
C ALA A 173 -8.95 -11.64 13.47
N GLY A 174 -9.05 -12.97 13.52
CA GLY A 174 -9.18 -13.74 14.77
C GLY A 174 -7.98 -13.71 15.72
N LEU A 175 -6.83 -13.17 15.30
CA LEU A 175 -5.62 -13.09 16.13
C LEU A 175 -5.52 -11.75 16.90
N GLY A 176 -6.27 -10.72 16.51
CA GLY A 176 -6.30 -9.43 17.22
C GLY A 176 -5.10 -8.53 16.93
N SER A 177 -4.62 -7.77 17.92
CA SER A 177 -3.55 -6.76 17.73
C SER A 177 -2.21 -7.35 17.31
N LEU A 178 -1.26 -6.51 16.86
CA LEU A 178 0.10 -6.94 16.51
C LEU A 178 0.82 -7.65 17.67
N ASP A 179 0.64 -7.20 18.91
CA ASP A 179 1.25 -7.84 20.08
C ASP A 179 0.62 -9.21 20.38
N THR A 180 -0.69 -9.34 20.14
CA THR A 180 -1.41 -10.61 20.28
C THR A 180 -0.95 -11.59 19.19
N LEU A 181 -0.81 -11.12 17.94
CA LEU A 181 -0.24 -11.88 16.84
C LEU A 181 1.15 -12.42 17.22
N LYS A 182 2.08 -11.56 17.64
CA LYS A 182 3.45 -11.95 18.01
C LYS A 182 3.48 -13.03 19.09
N SER A 183 2.53 -12.99 20.03
CA SER A 183 2.43 -13.94 21.13
C SER A 183 1.69 -15.23 20.75
N ALA A 184 0.93 -15.24 19.66
CA ALA A 184 0.16 -16.39 19.21
C ALA A 184 1.08 -17.48 18.62
N SER A 185 0.70 -18.74 18.82
CA SER A 185 1.39 -19.88 18.24
C SER A 185 1.29 -19.86 16.72
N VAL A 186 2.40 -20.16 16.03
CA VAL A 186 2.39 -20.29 14.56
C VAL A 186 1.53 -21.47 14.16
N LEU A 187 0.56 -21.23 13.27
CA LEU A 187 -0.30 -22.29 12.76
C LEU A 187 0.53 -23.37 12.02
N GLY A 188 0.38 -24.64 12.41
CA GLY A 188 1.08 -25.77 11.78
C GLY A 188 2.58 -25.82 12.04
N GLY A 189 3.12 -24.95 12.89
CA GLY A 189 4.54 -24.90 13.24
C GLY A 189 4.80 -25.00 14.74
N THR A 190 6.05 -24.80 15.14
CA THR A 190 6.48 -24.66 16.53
C THR A 190 6.85 -23.20 16.82
N GLY A 191 6.64 -22.73 18.05
CA GLY A 191 6.97 -21.36 18.45
C GLY A 191 5.81 -20.38 18.25
N THR A 192 6.12 -19.08 18.25
CA THR A 192 5.14 -18.00 18.05
C THR A 192 5.41 -17.21 16.78
N TYR A 193 4.44 -16.42 16.31
CA TYR A 193 4.67 -15.59 15.12
C TYR A 193 5.81 -14.61 15.31
N ALA A 194 6.16 -14.21 16.54
CA ALA A 194 7.34 -13.38 16.79
C ALA A 194 8.62 -13.96 16.18
N ASP A 195 8.77 -15.29 16.19
CA ASP A 195 9.96 -15.98 15.67
C ASP A 195 9.88 -16.24 14.15
N ALA A 196 8.72 -16.01 13.53
CA ALA A 196 8.50 -16.30 12.13
C ALA A 196 9.23 -15.30 11.24
N GLY A 197 10.19 -15.80 10.45
CA GLY A 197 10.90 -15.00 9.45
C GLY A 197 9.95 -14.49 8.36
N VAL A 198 10.03 -13.20 8.05
CA VAL A 198 9.24 -12.56 7.01
C VAL A 198 9.87 -12.83 5.66
N LEU A 199 9.09 -13.42 4.75
CA LEU A 199 9.43 -13.58 3.36
C LEU A 199 9.04 -12.33 2.57
N PHE A 200 7.78 -11.93 2.66
CA PHE A 200 7.26 -10.73 1.98
C PHE A 200 6.29 -9.94 2.84
N PHE A 201 6.37 -8.62 2.75
CA PHE A 201 5.22 -7.74 3.00
C PHE A 201 4.52 -7.47 1.69
N THR A 202 3.21 -7.33 1.77
CA THR A 202 2.41 -6.94 0.64
C THR A 202 1.33 -5.97 1.04
N PHE A 203 1.05 -5.04 0.14
CA PHE A 203 -0.09 -4.15 0.19
C PHE A 203 -0.84 -4.33 -1.14
N GLY A 204 -2.13 -4.58 -1.06
CA GLY A 204 -2.88 -4.99 -2.24
C GLY A 204 -4.38 -4.93 -2.10
N THR A 205 -5.05 -5.37 -3.15
CA THR A 205 -6.50 -5.51 -3.24
C THR A 205 -6.90 -6.98 -3.23
N GLY A 206 -8.14 -7.27 -2.82
CA GLY A 206 -8.62 -8.64 -2.64
C GLY A 206 -9.21 -9.19 -3.94
N SER A 207 -8.86 -10.42 -4.32
CA SER A 207 -9.35 -11.03 -5.56
C SER A 207 -10.86 -11.19 -5.62
N GLY A 208 -11.54 -11.25 -4.47
CA GLY A 208 -12.99 -11.35 -4.39
C GLY A 208 -13.74 -10.05 -4.66
N TRP A 209 -13.06 -8.90 -4.61
CA TRP A 209 -13.72 -7.58 -4.64
C TRP A 209 -12.95 -6.50 -5.42
N ALA A 210 -11.78 -6.80 -5.98
CA ALA A 210 -10.94 -5.81 -6.66
C ALA A 210 -11.58 -5.25 -7.95
N ASN A 211 -12.50 -5.98 -8.58
CA ASN A 211 -13.22 -5.47 -9.75
C ASN A 211 -14.19 -4.37 -9.34
N GLY A 212 -14.01 -3.17 -9.90
CA GLY A 212 -14.75 -1.97 -9.54
C GLY A 212 -14.21 -1.23 -8.30
N PHE A 213 -13.14 -1.71 -7.68
CA PHE A 213 -12.51 -0.99 -6.56
C PHE A 213 -11.67 0.18 -7.08
N ASP A 214 -12.07 1.38 -6.69
CA ASP A 214 -11.38 2.65 -6.99
C ASP A 214 -10.95 3.30 -5.66
N GLY A 215 -9.75 2.95 -5.21
CA GLY A 215 -9.18 3.42 -3.96
C GLY A 215 -7.69 3.73 -4.12
N GLN A 216 -7.19 4.60 -3.26
CA GLN A 216 -5.81 5.07 -3.22
C GLN A 216 -5.13 4.65 -1.92
N ILE A 217 -3.83 4.40 -1.99
CA ILE A 217 -2.95 4.14 -0.84
C ILE A 217 -1.80 5.16 -0.82
N GLY A 218 -1.59 5.78 0.34
CA GLY A 218 -0.52 6.74 0.60
C GLY A 218 0.73 6.06 1.15
N PRO A 219 1.76 6.83 1.52
CA PRO A 219 3.01 6.28 2.04
C PRO A 219 2.82 5.31 3.21
N ILE A 220 3.65 4.27 3.26
CA ILE A 220 3.62 3.26 4.32
C ILE A 220 4.88 3.43 5.15
N THR A 221 4.75 3.43 6.47
CA THR A 221 5.87 3.43 7.41
C THR A 221 5.90 2.14 8.17
N VAL A 222 7.06 1.49 8.20
CA VAL A 222 7.35 0.32 9.05
C VAL A 222 8.46 0.72 10.01
N LEU A 223 8.19 0.67 11.31
CA LEU A 223 9.17 0.92 12.37
C LEU A 223 9.55 -0.40 13.03
N PHE A 224 10.80 -0.49 13.46
CA PHE A 224 11.38 -1.67 14.09
C PHE A 224 11.79 -1.41 15.53
N ASN A 225 11.87 -2.48 16.33
CA ASN A 225 12.15 -2.38 17.77
C ASN A 225 13.56 -1.84 18.09
N ASN A 226 14.49 -1.92 17.14
CA ASN A 226 15.84 -1.34 17.25
C ASN A 226 15.85 0.18 17.00
N GLY A 227 14.70 0.79 16.73
CA GLY A 227 14.54 2.22 16.43
C GLY A 227 14.73 2.58 14.96
N THR A 228 15.13 1.66 14.08
CA THR A 228 15.19 1.93 12.64
C THR A 228 13.82 1.75 12.00
N GLY A 229 13.69 2.14 10.73
CA GLY A 229 12.46 1.90 9.98
C GLY A 229 12.61 2.20 8.50
N THR A 230 11.53 2.00 7.78
CA THR A 230 11.45 2.21 6.34
C THR A 230 10.15 2.92 5.99
N ILE A 231 10.29 3.94 5.15
CA ILE A 231 9.18 4.58 4.47
C ILE A 231 9.13 4.01 3.06
N ILE A 232 8.01 3.39 2.71
CA ILE A 232 7.68 3.04 1.33
C ILE A 232 6.94 4.25 0.77
N ASN A 233 7.63 5.02 -0.06
CA ASN A 233 7.06 6.16 -0.76
C ASN A 233 6.59 5.72 -2.14
N PHE A 234 5.40 6.14 -2.53
CA PHE A 234 4.95 5.91 -3.90
C PHE A 234 5.50 7.00 -4.80
N GLU A 235 6.09 6.66 -5.95
CA GLU A 235 6.63 7.67 -6.87
C GLU A 235 5.79 7.78 -8.13
N ALA A 236 5.57 9.04 -8.55
CA ALA A 236 5.04 9.36 -9.86
C ALA A 236 5.77 8.53 -10.95
N SER A 237 5.05 7.75 -11.75
CA SER A 237 5.58 7.23 -13.00
C SER A 237 6.13 8.40 -13.81
N THR A 238 7.45 8.46 -14.01
CA THR A 238 8.03 9.48 -14.88
C THR A 238 7.53 9.17 -16.29
N PRO A 239 6.80 10.08 -16.97
CA PRO A 239 6.50 9.85 -18.37
C PRO A 239 7.85 9.72 -19.08
N ALA A 240 8.04 8.61 -19.80
CA ALA A 240 9.24 8.42 -20.60
C ALA A 240 9.38 9.62 -21.53
N VAL A 241 10.29 10.54 -21.22
CA VAL A 241 10.62 11.65 -22.12
C VAL A 241 11.25 10.99 -23.33
N PRO A 242 10.66 11.06 -24.54
CA PRO A 242 11.32 10.58 -25.73
C PRO A 242 12.63 11.36 -25.82
N GLY A 243 13.76 10.66 -25.71
CA GLY A 243 15.06 11.29 -25.82
C GLY A 243 15.14 12.09 -27.14
N PRO A 244 15.98 13.14 -27.22
CA PRO A 244 16.08 14.01 -28.39
C PRO A 244 16.49 13.33 -29.71
N ALA A 245 16.61 12.00 -29.76
CA ALA A 245 16.80 11.22 -30.98
C ALA A 245 15.64 11.32 -31.99
N GLY A 246 14.48 11.88 -31.62
CA GLY A 246 13.32 12.03 -32.51
C GLY A 246 13.29 13.27 -33.42
N LEU A 247 14.19 14.25 -33.23
CA LEU A 247 14.18 15.51 -34.00
C LEU A 247 15.27 15.61 -35.09
N ALA A 248 15.91 14.50 -35.43
CA ALA A 248 16.87 14.44 -36.55
C ALA A 248 16.28 13.84 -37.85
N GLY A 249 14.95 13.64 -37.92
CA GLY A 249 14.27 12.95 -39.02
C GLY A 249 13.54 13.82 -40.04
N LEU A 250 13.75 15.15 -40.05
CA LEU A 250 13.02 16.07 -40.95
C LEU A 250 13.94 17.03 -41.73
N LEU A 251 15.14 16.57 -42.08
CA LEU A 251 16.02 17.25 -43.03
C LEU A 251 16.61 16.22 -44.00
N GLY A 252 15.91 15.94 -45.09
CA GLY A 252 16.49 15.11 -46.14
C GLY A 252 15.53 14.57 -47.18
N LEU A 253 14.84 15.43 -47.93
CA LEU A 253 14.41 15.11 -49.31
C LEU A 253 14.00 16.37 -50.07
N ALA A 254 14.99 17.24 -50.30
CA ALA A 254 14.95 18.14 -51.45
C ALA A 254 16.27 17.95 -52.18
N VAL A 255 16.22 17.25 -53.32
CA VAL A 255 17.02 17.45 -54.55
C VAL A 255 16.93 16.14 -55.37
N VAL A 256 16.20 16.21 -56.48
CA VAL A 256 16.66 15.95 -57.87
C VAL A 256 15.41 15.78 -58.74
N GLY A 257 15.26 16.64 -59.76
CA GLY A 257 14.20 16.51 -60.76
C GLY A 257 14.25 17.54 -61.89
N ARG A 258 15.44 17.86 -62.41
CA ARG A 258 15.60 18.70 -63.61
C ARG A 258 15.38 17.85 -64.87
N ARG A 259 14.27 18.02 -65.61
CA ARG A 259 14.27 17.99 -67.11
C ARG A 259 12.94 18.39 -67.80
N ARG A 260 13.06 19.50 -68.57
CA ARG A 260 12.55 19.81 -69.93
C ARG A 260 11.05 19.71 -70.28
N ARG A 261 10.52 20.88 -70.72
CA ARG A 261 9.79 21.22 -71.98
C ARG A 261 9.42 22.72 -71.84
N ARG A 262 9.60 23.64 -72.78
CA ARG A 262 9.73 23.64 -74.24
C ARG A 262 10.83 24.62 -74.66
#